data_AF-A0A1Z9CBD6-F1
#
_entry.id   AF-A0A1Z9CBD6-F1
#
_cell.length_a   1.000
_cell.length_b   1.000
_cell.length_c   1.000
_cell.angle_alpha   90.00
_cell.angle_beta   90.00
_cell.angle_gamma   90.00
#
_symmetry.space_group_name_H-M   'P 1'
#
loop_
_entity.id
_entity.type
_entity.pdbx_description
1 polymer ?
#
loop_
_entity_poly.entity_id
_entity_poly.type
_entity_poly.pdbx_seq_one_letter_code
_entity_poly.pdbx_strand_id
1 'polypeptide(L)'
;MKIGLLVGGDSPERDVSLSSGKAIHKALELLGNNVIVLDTFNGISSLESKILNVDLIFNGLHGGDGENGNVAAYLESLNIPFTGSDQNSSKICMDKDLSKKLVSDKGIGTPKWIASSSLPSESQLESLGLPIIVKPNDQGSTIGLSLVKDKIEIGSAFKIASNFADSVMFESFILGREITVPIIGSNSYSIVEIVPKKNLYDYECKYTAGMSEYFCPADIDDNLSKKIKNIALRIHNLLRCRHYSRVDFLLDKNNKIWFLEINTLPGMTKTSLLPKSLSADGFSFNDIIQMIIDEALKN
;
A
#
# COMPACT_ATOMS: atom_id res chain seq x y z
N MET A 1 8.96 25.78 4.08
CA MET A 1 10.22 25.13 3.67
C MET A 1 10.27 25.04 2.15
N LYS A 2 11.44 24.73 1.59
CA LYS A 2 11.59 24.37 0.18
C LYS A 2 11.43 22.85 0.06
N ILE A 3 10.36 22.39 -0.57
CA ILE A 3 10.00 20.96 -0.66
C ILE A 3 10.14 20.49 -2.10
N GLY A 4 10.87 19.40 -2.33
CA GLY A 4 10.85 18.70 -3.60
C GLY A 4 9.73 17.67 -3.61
N LEU A 5 8.79 17.77 -4.54
CA LEU A 5 7.68 16.83 -4.68
C LEU A 5 7.98 15.87 -5.82
N LEU A 6 8.25 14.60 -5.49
CA LEU A 6 8.43 13.55 -6.49
C LEU A 6 7.08 13.16 -7.09
N VAL A 7 7.00 13.12 -8.42
CA VAL A 7 5.79 12.74 -9.17
C VAL A 7 6.17 11.98 -10.44
N GLY A 8 5.18 11.48 -11.16
CA GLY A 8 5.38 10.80 -12.42
C GLY A 8 6.08 9.47 -12.23
N GLY A 9 7.32 9.36 -12.74
CA GLY A 9 8.03 8.08 -12.89
C GLY A 9 7.65 7.34 -14.17
N ASP A 10 8.24 6.17 -14.39
CA ASP A 10 8.04 5.32 -15.56
C ASP A 10 7.17 4.08 -15.28
N SER A 11 6.60 3.98 -14.08
CA SER A 11 5.72 2.88 -13.70
C SER A 11 4.42 2.88 -14.51
N PRO A 12 3.72 1.72 -14.60
CA PRO A 12 2.36 1.66 -15.14
C PRO A 12 1.34 2.56 -14.42
N GLU A 13 1.69 3.08 -13.24
CA GLU A 13 0.84 3.91 -12.37
C GLU A 13 1.18 5.41 -12.47
N ARG A 14 2.00 5.81 -13.46
CA ARG A 14 2.42 7.21 -13.71
C ARG A 14 1.27 8.23 -13.66
N ASP A 15 0.13 7.94 -14.29
CA ASP A 15 -0.99 8.88 -14.32
C ASP A 15 -1.62 9.08 -12.93
N VAL A 16 -1.64 8.03 -12.10
CA VAL A 16 -2.10 8.09 -10.70
C VAL A 16 -1.12 8.91 -9.87
N SER A 17 0.17 8.73 -10.09
CA SER A 17 1.26 9.52 -9.49
C SER A 17 1.15 11.01 -9.83
N LEU A 18 0.96 11.36 -11.12
CA LEU A 18 0.75 12.75 -11.54
C LEU A 18 -0.54 13.36 -10.95
N SER A 19 -1.62 12.58 -10.87
CA SER A 19 -2.89 13.02 -10.27
C SER A 19 -2.75 13.29 -8.77
N SER A 20 -2.10 12.38 -8.04
CA SER A 20 -1.78 12.55 -6.61
C SER A 20 -0.86 13.75 -6.40
N GLY A 21 0.17 13.88 -7.23
CA GLY A 21 1.12 15.00 -7.22
C GLY A 21 0.44 16.37 -7.34
N LYS A 22 -0.58 16.51 -8.20
CA LYS A 22 -1.35 17.76 -8.31
C LYS A 22 -2.09 18.12 -7.01
N ALA A 23 -2.67 17.13 -6.33
CA ALA A 23 -3.35 17.34 -5.06
C ALA A 23 -2.36 17.72 -3.95
N ILE A 24 -1.24 16.98 -3.86
CA ILE A 24 -0.18 17.23 -2.89
C ILE A 24 0.45 18.62 -3.12
N HIS A 25 0.82 18.96 -4.36
CA HIS A 25 1.40 20.26 -4.72
C HIS A 25 0.54 21.42 -4.20
N LYS A 26 -0.76 21.38 -4.51
CA LYS A 26 -1.70 22.40 -4.08
C LYS A 26 -1.76 22.53 -2.56
N ALA A 27 -1.76 21.40 -1.83
CA ALA A 27 -1.77 21.42 -0.37
C ALA A 27 -0.46 22.00 0.20
N LEU A 28 0.69 21.60 -0.35
CA LEU A 28 2.00 22.12 0.05
C LEU A 28 2.09 23.64 -0.14
N GLU A 29 1.60 24.17 -1.26
CA GLU A 29 1.54 25.62 -1.52
C GLU A 29 0.62 26.34 -0.52
N LEU A 30 -0.57 25.80 -0.25
CA LEU A 30 -1.51 26.37 0.72
C LEU A 30 -0.96 26.37 2.16
N LEU A 31 -0.08 25.41 2.48
CA LEU A 31 0.67 25.37 3.75
C LEU A 31 1.87 26.34 3.77
N GLY A 32 2.07 27.15 2.72
CA GLY A 32 3.11 28.17 2.65
C GLY A 32 4.51 27.64 2.28
N ASN A 33 4.59 26.45 1.67
CA ASN A 33 5.87 25.90 1.22
C ASN A 33 6.22 26.35 -0.21
N ASN A 34 7.53 26.44 -0.49
CA ASN A 34 8.04 26.62 -1.84
C ASN A 34 8.26 25.23 -2.46
N VAL A 35 7.46 24.87 -3.46
CA VAL A 35 7.43 23.51 -4.00
C VAL A 35 8.17 23.43 -5.33
N ILE A 36 9.09 22.46 -5.45
CA ILE A 36 9.71 22.09 -6.73
C ILE A 36 9.13 20.74 -7.15
N VAL A 37 8.44 20.69 -8.28
CA VAL A 37 7.97 19.43 -8.86
C VAL A 37 9.12 18.70 -9.54
N LEU A 38 9.29 17.43 -9.21
CA LEU A 38 10.41 16.58 -9.60
C LEU A 38 9.86 15.30 -10.25
N ASP A 39 9.76 15.29 -11.58
CA ASP A 39 9.30 14.12 -12.33
C ASP A 39 10.46 13.13 -12.54
N THR A 40 10.31 11.92 -12.01
CA THR A 40 11.36 10.88 -12.00
C THR A 40 11.39 10.03 -13.28
N PHE A 41 10.69 10.42 -14.35
CA PHE A 41 10.63 9.68 -15.62
C PHE A 41 12.01 9.28 -16.19
N ASN A 42 13.02 10.13 -16.05
CA ASN A 42 14.38 9.85 -16.52
C ASN A 42 15.30 9.28 -15.41
N GLY A 43 14.70 8.68 -14.38
CA GLY A 43 15.39 8.21 -13.18
C GLY A 43 15.66 9.32 -12.17
N ILE A 44 15.64 8.96 -10.89
CA ILE A 44 15.80 9.92 -9.78
C ILE A 44 17.16 10.63 -9.77
N SER A 45 18.23 9.96 -10.24
CA SER A 45 19.57 10.55 -10.30
C SER A 45 19.68 11.73 -11.26
N SER A 46 18.83 11.80 -12.30
CA SER A 46 18.76 12.96 -13.19
C SER A 46 18.34 14.26 -12.47
N LEU A 47 17.80 14.14 -11.26
CA LEU A 47 17.27 15.24 -10.44
C LEU A 47 18.18 15.59 -9.26
N GLU A 48 19.36 14.96 -9.12
CA GLU A 48 20.24 15.07 -7.95
C GLU A 48 20.50 16.52 -7.53
N SER A 49 20.88 17.38 -8.47
CA SER A 49 21.17 18.79 -8.19
C SER A 49 19.95 19.55 -7.65
N LYS A 50 18.72 19.17 -8.02
CA LYS A 50 17.51 19.77 -7.48
C LYS A 50 17.16 19.18 -6.12
N ILE A 51 17.36 17.88 -5.93
CA ILE A 51 17.14 17.17 -4.65
C ILE A 51 18.05 17.72 -3.55
N LEU A 52 19.33 17.95 -3.84
CA LEU A 52 20.29 18.53 -2.89
C LEU A 52 20.00 20.00 -2.53
N ASN A 53 19.05 20.63 -3.22
CA ASN A 53 18.68 22.03 -3.05
C ASN A 53 17.33 22.20 -2.34
N VAL A 54 16.77 21.17 -1.70
CA VAL A 54 15.51 21.24 -0.94
C VAL A 54 15.72 20.81 0.51
N ASP A 55 14.80 21.21 1.39
CA ASP A 55 14.84 20.88 2.83
C ASP A 55 14.22 19.50 3.12
N LEU A 56 13.28 19.07 2.28
CA LEU A 56 12.52 17.83 2.42
C LEU A 56 12.05 17.35 1.05
N ILE A 57 12.06 16.03 0.85
CA ILE A 57 11.43 15.39 -0.29
C ILE A 57 10.07 14.80 0.12
N PHE A 58 8.99 15.24 -0.51
CA PHE A 58 7.70 14.57 -0.41
C PHE A 58 7.60 13.53 -1.53
N ASN A 59 7.57 12.24 -1.18
CA ASN A 59 7.37 11.18 -2.16
C ASN A 59 5.89 11.07 -2.53
N GLY A 60 5.54 11.48 -3.75
CA GLY A 60 4.19 11.38 -4.33
C GLY A 60 4.11 10.39 -5.49
N LEU A 61 5.10 9.50 -5.64
CA LEU A 61 5.14 8.46 -6.67
C LEU A 61 4.10 7.36 -6.40
N HIS A 62 3.87 6.51 -7.40
CA HIS A 62 3.02 5.31 -7.31
C HIS A 62 3.68 4.18 -8.09
N GLY A 63 3.76 3.00 -7.47
CA GLY A 63 4.36 1.81 -8.04
C GLY A 63 5.87 1.93 -8.32
N GLY A 64 6.44 0.80 -8.78
CA GLY A 64 7.84 0.71 -9.21
C GLY A 64 8.84 1.23 -8.17
N ASP A 65 9.81 2.01 -8.65
CA ASP A 65 10.91 2.54 -7.83
C ASP A 65 10.48 3.47 -6.70
N GLY A 66 9.27 4.04 -6.79
CA GLY A 66 8.71 4.88 -5.74
C GLY A 66 8.34 4.11 -4.47
N GLU A 67 7.98 2.83 -4.60
CA GLU A 67 7.39 2.00 -3.54
C GLU A 67 8.27 0.81 -3.13
N ASN A 68 9.17 0.35 -3.99
CA ASN A 68 10.00 -0.83 -3.74
C ASN A 68 11.26 -0.56 -2.89
N GLY A 69 11.50 0.71 -2.54
CA GLY A 69 12.65 1.16 -1.76
C GLY A 69 13.83 1.72 -2.57
N ASN A 70 13.81 1.69 -3.90
CA ASN A 70 14.91 2.22 -4.73
C ASN A 70 15.05 3.75 -4.60
N VAL A 71 13.94 4.48 -4.71
CA VAL A 71 13.92 5.93 -4.48
C VAL A 71 14.32 6.27 -3.05
N ALA A 72 13.81 5.51 -2.07
CA ALA A 72 14.15 5.71 -0.66
C ALA A 72 15.67 5.54 -0.43
N ALA A 73 16.27 4.47 -0.96
CA ALA A 73 17.70 4.21 -0.84
C ALA A 73 18.57 5.35 -1.40
N TYR A 74 18.16 5.89 -2.55
CA TYR A 74 18.85 7.01 -3.16
C TYR A 74 18.76 8.28 -2.31
N LEU A 75 17.56 8.61 -1.80
CA LEU A 75 17.39 9.74 -0.89
C LEU A 75 18.17 9.58 0.42
N GLU A 76 18.22 8.37 0.99
CA GLU A 76 19.05 8.02 2.15
C GLU A 76 20.54 8.27 1.87
N SER A 77 21.04 7.87 0.69
CA SER A 77 22.45 8.09 0.30
C SER A 77 22.84 9.57 0.20
N LEU A 78 21.87 10.45 -0.08
CA LEU A 78 22.06 11.89 -0.15
C LEU A 78 21.86 12.58 1.21
N ASN A 79 21.46 11.84 2.26
CA ASN A 79 21.09 12.36 3.57
C ASN A 79 20.02 13.47 3.51
N ILE A 80 19.08 13.37 2.57
CA ILE A 80 17.98 14.32 2.45
C ILE A 80 16.75 13.75 3.17
N PRO A 81 16.11 14.50 4.08
CA PRO A 81 14.86 14.07 4.71
C PRO A 81 13.78 13.78 3.65
N PHE A 82 12.98 12.73 3.86
CA PHE A 82 11.89 12.40 2.95
C PHE A 82 10.70 11.72 3.63
N THR A 83 9.51 11.88 3.05
CA THR A 83 8.28 11.26 3.54
C THR A 83 8.18 9.78 3.15
N GLY A 84 7.45 9.01 3.97
CA GLY A 84 7.26 7.56 3.77
C GLY A 84 8.38 6.70 4.37
N SER A 85 8.30 5.40 4.09
CA SER A 85 9.20 4.39 4.68
C SER A 85 10.61 4.40 4.07
N ASP A 86 11.60 3.86 4.79
CA ASP A 86 12.98 3.72 4.30
C ASP A 86 13.13 2.60 3.25
N GLN A 87 14.34 2.39 2.71
CA GLN A 87 14.61 1.32 1.74
C GLN A 87 14.19 -0.06 2.26
N ASN A 88 14.62 -0.41 3.47
CA ASN A 88 14.45 -1.76 4.01
C ASN A 88 12.98 -2.08 4.24
N SER A 89 12.25 -1.16 4.86
CA SER A 89 10.84 -1.32 5.19
C SER A 89 10.00 -1.34 3.94
N SER A 90 10.28 -0.47 2.97
CA SER A 90 9.60 -0.46 1.67
C SER A 90 9.79 -1.78 0.92
N LYS A 91 11.02 -2.30 0.88
CA LYS A 91 11.33 -3.60 0.26
C LYS A 91 10.63 -4.77 0.96
N ILE A 92 10.64 -4.79 2.30
CA ILE A 92 9.96 -5.82 3.11
C ILE A 92 8.45 -5.78 2.86
N CYS A 93 7.86 -4.59 2.78
CA CYS A 93 6.42 -4.41 2.63
C CYS A 93 5.93 -4.72 1.21
N MET A 94 6.76 -4.44 0.19
CA MET A 94 6.46 -4.80 -1.19
C MET A 94 6.46 -6.32 -1.37
N ASP A 95 7.37 -7.04 -0.70
CA ASP A 95 7.41 -8.51 -0.67
C ASP A 95 6.32 -9.08 0.25
N LYS A 96 5.21 -9.54 -0.34
CA LYS A 96 4.07 -10.09 0.41
C LYS A 96 4.44 -11.34 1.19
N ASP A 97 5.30 -12.21 0.67
CA ASP A 97 5.73 -13.43 1.36
C ASP A 97 6.53 -13.07 2.62
N LEU A 98 7.52 -12.19 2.48
CA LEU A 98 8.36 -11.76 3.60
C LEU A 98 7.55 -11.02 4.68
N SER A 99 6.71 -10.06 4.28
CA SER A 99 5.85 -9.32 5.22
C SER A 99 4.87 -10.26 5.93
N LYS A 100 4.23 -11.21 5.22
CA LYS A 100 3.34 -12.21 5.84
C LYS A 100 4.07 -13.14 6.80
N LYS A 101 5.29 -13.60 6.48
CA LYS A 101 6.12 -14.40 7.42
C LYS A 101 6.35 -13.64 8.72
N LEU A 102 6.85 -12.40 8.62
CA LEU A 102 7.15 -11.56 9.79
C LEU A 102 5.89 -11.30 10.65
N VAL A 103 4.76 -11.01 10.01
CA VAL A 103 3.47 -10.75 10.70
C VAL A 103 2.92 -12.04 11.35
N SER A 104 2.93 -13.16 10.62
CA SER A 104 2.44 -14.46 11.10
C SER A 104 3.26 -14.98 12.28
N ASP A 105 4.58 -14.79 12.28
CA ASP A 105 5.47 -15.17 13.39
C ASP A 105 5.13 -14.46 14.71
N LYS A 106 4.36 -13.36 14.66
CA LYS A 106 3.84 -12.64 15.84
C LYS A 106 2.41 -13.03 16.21
N GLY A 107 1.89 -14.11 15.63
CA GLY A 107 0.56 -14.64 15.90
C GLY A 107 -0.58 -13.80 15.31
N ILE A 108 -0.28 -12.90 14.36
CA ILE A 108 -1.29 -12.15 13.63
C ILE A 108 -1.76 -13.01 12.46
N GLY A 109 -3.07 -13.20 12.34
CA GLY A 109 -3.65 -14.04 11.31
C GLY A 109 -3.41 -13.48 9.91
N THR A 110 -3.06 -14.36 8.98
CA THR A 110 -2.97 -14.08 7.54
C THR A 110 -3.40 -15.36 6.80
N PRO A 111 -4.04 -15.28 5.61
CA PRO A 111 -4.48 -16.49 4.92
C PRO A 111 -3.29 -17.38 4.59
N LYS A 112 -3.47 -18.71 4.66
CA LYS A 112 -2.41 -19.68 4.35
C LYS A 112 -1.91 -19.45 2.93
N TRP A 113 -0.60 -19.55 2.72
CA TRP A 113 -0.02 -19.25 1.43
C TRP A 113 1.21 -20.09 1.11
N ILE A 114 1.54 -20.13 -0.17
CA ILE A 114 2.79 -20.62 -0.74
C ILE A 114 3.30 -19.53 -1.69
N ALA A 115 4.56 -19.13 -1.57
CA ALA A 115 5.24 -18.28 -2.53
C ALA A 115 6.28 -19.11 -3.29
N SER A 116 6.29 -19.03 -4.62
CA SER A 116 7.16 -19.85 -5.46
C SER A 116 7.41 -19.19 -6.82
N SER A 117 8.62 -19.35 -7.35
CA SER A 117 8.98 -18.97 -8.72
C SER A 117 8.57 -20.01 -9.77
N SER A 118 8.07 -21.16 -9.33
CA SER A 118 7.54 -22.22 -10.17
C SER A 118 6.18 -22.69 -9.66
N LEU A 119 5.42 -23.36 -10.52
CA LEU A 119 4.14 -23.93 -10.13
C LEU A 119 4.35 -24.94 -8.97
N PRO A 120 3.71 -24.76 -7.81
CA PRO A 120 3.86 -25.69 -6.69
C PRO A 120 3.31 -27.08 -7.04
N SER A 121 3.78 -28.11 -6.33
CA SER A 121 3.24 -29.46 -6.48
C SER A 121 1.76 -29.55 -6.06
N GLU A 122 1.05 -30.53 -6.58
CA GLU A 122 -0.37 -30.73 -6.27
C GLU A 122 -0.61 -30.90 -4.76
N SER A 123 0.22 -31.66 -4.07
CA SER A 123 0.10 -31.87 -2.62
C SER A 123 0.30 -30.59 -1.81
N GLN A 124 1.16 -29.68 -2.28
CA GLN A 124 1.32 -28.36 -1.66
C GLN A 124 0.05 -27.51 -1.86
N LEU A 125 -0.51 -27.49 -3.08
CA LEU A 125 -1.72 -26.73 -3.40
C LEU A 125 -2.96 -27.28 -2.67
N GLU A 126 -3.06 -28.59 -2.49
CA GLU A 126 -4.16 -29.21 -1.72
C GLU A 126 -4.22 -28.73 -0.27
N SER A 127 -3.08 -28.39 0.32
CA SER A 127 -3.02 -27.87 1.70
C SER A 127 -3.66 -26.48 1.87
N LEU A 128 -3.80 -25.73 0.78
CA LEU A 128 -4.46 -24.42 0.75
C LEU A 128 -5.98 -24.55 0.63
N GLY A 129 -6.46 -25.62 0.00
CA GLY A 129 -7.87 -25.81 -0.36
C GLY A 129 -8.35 -24.83 -1.44
N LEU A 130 -9.42 -25.18 -2.16
CA LEU A 130 -10.05 -24.29 -3.13
C LEU A 130 -11.25 -23.56 -2.52
N PRO A 131 -11.56 -22.33 -2.99
CA PRO A 131 -10.80 -21.57 -3.99
C PRO A 131 -9.49 -20.96 -3.44
N ILE A 132 -8.58 -20.57 -4.33
CA ILE A 132 -7.34 -19.84 -4.00
C ILE A 132 -7.23 -18.53 -4.77
N ILE A 133 -6.48 -17.59 -4.20
CA ILE A 133 -5.98 -16.41 -4.89
C ILE A 133 -4.58 -16.73 -5.42
N VAL A 134 -4.33 -16.40 -6.69
CA VAL A 134 -3.00 -16.43 -7.31
C VAL A 134 -2.63 -15.00 -7.67
N LYS A 135 -1.51 -14.49 -7.18
CA LYS A 135 -1.10 -13.09 -7.38
C LYS A 135 0.43 -12.95 -7.41
N PRO A 136 0.97 -11.93 -8.10
CA PRO A 136 2.39 -11.59 -8.00
C PRO A 136 2.78 -11.26 -6.55
N ASN A 137 3.99 -11.64 -6.15
CA ASN A 137 4.45 -11.43 -4.77
C ASN A 137 4.77 -9.96 -4.44
N ASP A 138 5.21 -9.18 -5.43
CA ASP A 138 5.82 -7.86 -5.26
C ASP A 138 5.17 -6.75 -6.11
N GLN A 139 3.91 -6.94 -6.49
CA GLN A 139 3.14 -5.93 -7.25
C GLN A 139 2.03 -5.29 -6.41
N GLY A 140 1.77 -4.02 -6.67
CA GLY A 140 0.62 -3.28 -6.14
C GLY A 140 -0.64 -3.43 -7.00
N SER A 141 -1.69 -2.69 -6.62
CA SER A 141 -2.85 -2.44 -7.48
C SER A 141 -3.59 -3.66 -8.05
N THR A 142 -3.44 -4.83 -7.42
CA THR A 142 -4.09 -6.08 -7.85
C THR A 142 -3.71 -6.53 -9.28
N ILE A 143 -2.57 -6.08 -9.79
CA ILE A 143 -2.07 -6.48 -11.11
C ILE A 143 -1.73 -7.98 -11.08
N GLY A 144 -2.16 -8.72 -12.09
CA GLY A 144 -1.89 -10.16 -12.23
C GLY A 144 -2.64 -11.08 -11.24
N LEU A 145 -3.60 -10.56 -10.48
CA LEU A 145 -4.38 -11.35 -9.52
C LEU A 145 -5.47 -12.18 -10.22
N SER A 146 -5.64 -13.43 -9.77
CA SER A 146 -6.69 -14.35 -10.21
C SER A 146 -7.34 -15.05 -9.02
N LEU A 147 -8.67 -15.19 -9.02
CA LEU A 147 -9.39 -16.11 -8.15
C LEU A 147 -9.60 -17.43 -8.89
N VAL A 148 -8.97 -18.48 -8.40
CA VAL A 148 -9.02 -19.82 -8.97
C VAL A 148 -9.98 -20.68 -8.17
N LYS A 149 -11.02 -21.18 -8.85
CA LYS A 149 -12.05 -22.03 -8.23
C LYS A 149 -11.88 -23.49 -8.58
N ASP A 150 -11.17 -23.79 -9.66
CA ASP A 150 -10.89 -25.15 -10.12
C ASP A 150 -9.38 -25.36 -10.32
N LYS A 151 -8.89 -26.58 -10.00
CA LYS A 151 -7.48 -26.95 -10.17
C LYS A 151 -6.99 -26.72 -11.61
N ILE A 152 -7.86 -26.86 -12.62
CA ILE A 152 -7.48 -26.68 -14.03
C ILE A 152 -7.07 -25.24 -14.37
N GLU A 153 -7.50 -24.25 -13.58
CA GLU A 153 -7.22 -22.82 -13.79
C GLU A 153 -5.89 -22.38 -13.17
N ILE A 154 -5.27 -23.20 -12.31
CA ILE A 154 -4.06 -22.82 -11.56
C ILE A 154 -2.90 -22.50 -12.51
N GLY A 155 -2.71 -23.32 -13.56
CA GLY A 155 -1.62 -23.14 -14.51
C GLY A 155 -1.71 -21.83 -15.31
N SER A 156 -2.92 -21.45 -15.74
CA SER A 156 -3.13 -20.19 -16.45
C SER A 156 -3.00 -18.99 -15.52
N ALA A 157 -3.52 -19.08 -14.30
CA ALA A 157 -3.38 -18.04 -13.28
C ALA A 157 -1.91 -17.80 -12.89
N PHE A 158 -1.12 -18.86 -12.73
CA PHE A 158 0.32 -18.75 -12.49
C PHE A 158 1.03 -18.03 -13.64
N LYS A 159 0.74 -18.40 -14.89
CA LYS A 159 1.32 -17.76 -16.08
C LYS A 159 0.99 -16.27 -16.15
N ILE A 160 -0.22 -15.87 -15.77
CA ILE A 160 -0.62 -14.46 -15.73
C ILE A 160 0.21 -13.72 -14.68
N ALA A 161 0.30 -14.25 -13.45
CA ALA A 161 1.03 -13.62 -12.37
C ALA A 161 2.55 -13.56 -12.64
N SER A 162 3.13 -14.61 -13.23
CA SER A 162 4.56 -14.68 -13.55
C SER A 162 5.02 -13.68 -14.62
N ASN A 163 4.10 -13.05 -15.36
CA ASN A 163 4.46 -11.97 -16.28
C ASN A 163 4.86 -10.68 -15.55
N PHE A 164 4.53 -10.57 -14.25
CA PHE A 164 4.73 -9.35 -13.48
C PHE A 164 5.69 -9.53 -12.30
N ALA A 165 6.02 -10.77 -11.92
CA ALA A 165 6.94 -11.05 -10.81
C ALA A 165 7.64 -12.40 -10.98
N ASP A 166 8.88 -12.47 -10.49
CA ASP A 166 9.65 -13.71 -10.43
C ASP A 166 9.13 -14.71 -9.39
N SER A 167 8.37 -14.21 -8.39
CA SER A 167 7.74 -15.03 -7.36
C SER A 167 6.23 -14.80 -7.38
N VAL A 168 5.47 -15.91 -7.38
CA VAL A 168 4.01 -15.91 -7.38
C VAL A 168 3.51 -16.47 -6.06
N MET A 169 2.52 -15.80 -5.48
CA MET A 169 1.82 -16.21 -4.26
C MET A 169 0.52 -16.93 -4.60
N PHE A 170 0.34 -18.09 -3.98
CA PHE A 170 -0.88 -18.90 -3.96
C PHE A 170 -1.43 -18.85 -2.54
N GLU A 171 -2.65 -18.39 -2.36
CA GLU A 171 -3.20 -18.05 -1.05
C GLU A 171 -4.61 -18.60 -0.89
N SER A 172 -4.94 -19.22 0.25
CA SER A 172 -6.30 -19.68 0.53
C SER A 172 -7.29 -18.53 0.44
N PHE A 173 -8.39 -18.72 -0.28
CA PHE A 173 -9.43 -17.70 -0.36
C PHE A 173 -10.15 -17.56 0.97
N ILE A 174 -10.24 -16.33 1.48
CA ILE A 174 -11.04 -15.97 2.64
C ILE A 174 -12.23 -15.14 2.18
N LEU A 175 -13.44 -15.64 2.45
CA LEU A 175 -14.64 -14.86 2.24
C LEU A 175 -14.87 -13.93 3.44
N GLY A 176 -14.86 -12.62 3.20
CA GLY A 176 -15.01 -11.61 4.24
C GLY A 176 -15.17 -10.21 3.69
N ARG A 177 -15.33 -9.25 4.61
CA ARG A 177 -15.34 -7.82 4.32
C ARG A 177 -13.90 -7.36 4.11
N GLU A 178 -13.62 -6.65 3.04
CA GLU A 178 -12.30 -6.05 2.81
C GLU A 178 -12.24 -4.70 3.52
N ILE A 179 -11.24 -4.54 4.38
CA ILE A 179 -11.09 -3.34 5.20
C ILE A 179 -9.65 -2.86 5.18
N THR A 180 -9.48 -1.56 5.40
CA THR A 180 -8.16 -0.96 5.45
C THR A 180 -8.02 0.07 6.56
N VAL A 181 -6.82 0.14 7.15
CA VAL A 181 -6.51 1.01 8.28
C VAL A 181 -5.31 1.88 7.96
N PRO A 182 -5.51 3.20 7.79
CA PRO A 182 -4.42 4.15 7.65
C PRO A 182 -3.71 4.40 8.99
N ILE A 183 -2.40 4.56 8.90
CA ILE A 183 -1.49 4.91 9.99
C ILE A 183 -0.74 6.18 9.59
N ILE A 184 -0.62 7.13 10.53
CA ILE A 184 0.29 8.29 10.42
C ILE A 184 0.95 8.47 11.79
N GLY A 185 2.27 8.42 11.82
CA GLY A 185 3.08 8.38 13.03
C GLY A 185 2.68 7.20 13.93
N SER A 186 2.37 7.50 15.18
CA SER A 186 1.94 6.52 16.19
C SER A 186 0.43 6.31 16.25
N ASN A 187 -0.35 6.89 15.33
CA ASN A 187 -1.81 6.86 15.37
C ASN A 187 -2.41 6.04 14.23
N SER A 188 -3.52 5.36 14.52
CA SER A 188 -4.35 4.66 13.55
C SER A 188 -5.71 5.34 13.41
N TYR A 189 -6.18 5.45 12.16
CA TYR A 189 -7.36 6.27 11.83
C TYR A 189 -8.57 5.39 11.48
N SER A 190 -9.72 6.02 11.23
CA SER A 190 -10.98 5.33 10.93
C SER A 190 -10.84 4.26 9.85
N ILE A 191 -11.40 3.08 10.14
CA ILE A 191 -11.37 1.94 9.23
C ILE A 191 -12.22 2.30 8.02
N VAL A 192 -11.68 2.06 6.82
CA VAL A 192 -12.44 2.16 5.57
C VAL A 192 -12.79 0.74 5.15
N GLU A 193 -14.08 0.46 4.99
CA GLU A 193 -14.54 -0.75 4.34
C GLU A 193 -14.64 -0.53 2.83
N ILE A 194 -14.20 -1.54 2.09
CA ILE A 194 -14.17 -1.56 0.63
C ILE A 194 -15.19 -2.61 0.18
N VAL A 195 -16.23 -2.17 -0.51
CA VAL A 195 -17.28 -3.05 -1.05
C VAL A 195 -17.21 -2.98 -2.58
N PRO A 196 -16.43 -3.87 -3.22
CA PRO A 196 -16.39 -3.95 -4.68
C PRO A 196 -17.75 -4.43 -5.22
N LYS A 197 -18.18 -3.91 -6.38
CA LYS A 197 -19.39 -4.41 -7.08
C LYS A 197 -19.20 -5.81 -7.64
N LYS A 198 -17.95 -6.22 -7.83
CA LYS A 198 -17.55 -7.60 -8.16
C LYS A 198 -17.15 -8.33 -6.89
N ASN A 199 -16.99 -9.65 -6.97
CA ASN A 199 -16.57 -10.47 -5.83
C ASN A 199 -15.13 -10.18 -5.34
N LEU A 200 -14.32 -9.40 -6.06
CA LEU A 200 -12.93 -9.08 -5.73
C LEU A 200 -12.67 -7.59 -5.94
N TYR A 201 -11.80 -7.02 -5.10
CA TYR A 201 -11.28 -5.67 -5.27
C TYR A 201 -10.07 -5.65 -6.24
N ASP A 202 -10.38 -5.80 -7.53
CA ASP A 202 -9.39 -5.79 -8.62
C ASP A 202 -8.99 -4.37 -9.07
N TYR A 203 -8.08 -4.28 -10.04
CA TYR A 203 -7.57 -3.01 -10.58
C TYR A 203 -8.71 -2.13 -11.12
N GLU A 204 -9.69 -2.71 -11.81
CA GLU A 204 -10.86 -2.01 -12.33
C GLU A 204 -11.70 -1.44 -11.18
N CYS A 205 -11.90 -2.22 -10.11
CA CYS A 205 -12.61 -1.77 -8.91
C CYS A 205 -11.90 -0.61 -8.18
N LYS A 206 -10.57 -0.53 -8.26
CA LYS A 206 -9.73 0.52 -7.63
C LYS A 206 -9.78 1.86 -8.38
N TYR A 207 -9.74 1.83 -9.70
CA TYR A 207 -9.50 3.04 -10.51
C TYR A 207 -10.68 3.47 -11.39
N THR A 208 -11.70 2.62 -11.57
CA THR A 208 -12.92 2.99 -12.28
C THR A 208 -13.96 3.54 -11.30
N ALA A 209 -14.35 4.80 -11.49
CA ALA A 209 -15.35 5.45 -10.66
C ALA A 209 -16.68 4.67 -10.66
N GLY A 210 -17.20 4.39 -9.46
CA GLY A 210 -18.48 3.69 -9.28
C GLY A 210 -18.40 2.16 -9.30
N MET A 211 -17.20 1.55 -9.38
CA MET A 211 -17.01 0.09 -9.31
C MET A 211 -16.84 -0.44 -7.88
N SER A 212 -16.61 0.44 -6.91
CA SER A 212 -16.55 0.11 -5.48
C SER A 212 -17.26 1.16 -4.65
N GLU A 213 -17.90 0.72 -3.58
CA GLU A 213 -18.43 1.58 -2.52
C GLU A 213 -17.46 1.56 -1.33
N TYR A 214 -17.39 2.69 -0.63
CA TYR A 214 -16.48 2.86 0.50
C TYR A 214 -17.25 3.40 1.70
N PHE A 215 -17.23 2.65 2.80
CA PHE A 215 -17.88 3.07 4.05
C PHE A 215 -16.80 3.47 5.06
N CYS A 216 -16.87 4.71 5.53
CA CYS A 216 -15.93 5.24 6.52
C CYS A 216 -16.63 6.21 7.47
N PRO A 217 -16.59 5.99 8.80
CA PRO A 217 -16.05 4.78 9.44
C PRO A 217 -16.82 3.52 9.01
N ALA A 218 -16.12 2.39 8.90
CA ALA A 218 -16.74 1.10 8.62
C ALA A 218 -17.73 0.72 9.73
N ASP A 219 -18.83 0.05 9.38
CA ASP A 219 -19.83 -0.42 10.35
C ASP A 219 -19.30 -1.65 11.11
N ILE A 220 -18.53 -1.39 12.16
CA ILE A 220 -17.80 -2.36 12.99
C ILE A 220 -17.92 -1.92 14.44
N ASP A 221 -18.31 -2.84 15.33
CA ASP A 221 -18.36 -2.60 16.78
C ASP A 221 -17.07 -1.95 17.32
N ASP A 222 -17.22 -1.00 18.25
CA ASP A 222 -16.12 -0.20 18.78
C ASP A 222 -14.95 -1.03 19.35
N ASN A 223 -15.23 -2.16 20.02
CA ASN A 223 -14.17 -3.00 20.58
C ASN A 223 -13.40 -3.72 19.47
N LEU A 224 -14.11 -4.20 18.45
CA LEU A 224 -13.49 -4.84 17.30
C LEU A 224 -12.70 -3.81 16.47
N SER A 225 -13.25 -2.62 16.25
CA SER A 225 -12.59 -1.50 15.57
C SER A 225 -11.28 -1.11 16.27
N LYS A 226 -11.31 -0.91 17.59
CA LYS A 226 -10.10 -0.66 18.41
C LYS A 226 -9.08 -1.79 18.29
N LYS A 227 -9.53 -3.05 18.30
CA LYS A 227 -8.66 -4.22 18.13
C LYS A 227 -7.97 -4.22 16.76
N ILE A 228 -8.71 -4.00 15.68
CA ILE A 228 -8.18 -3.94 14.32
C ILE A 228 -7.17 -2.81 14.18
N LYS A 229 -7.51 -1.60 14.65
CA LYS A 229 -6.63 -0.42 14.66
C LYS A 229 -5.31 -0.67 15.41
N ASN A 230 -5.38 -1.30 16.59
CA ASN A 230 -4.20 -1.68 17.36
C ASN A 230 -3.34 -2.73 16.64
N ILE A 231 -3.95 -3.70 15.95
CA ILE A 231 -3.21 -4.69 15.15
C ILE A 231 -2.52 -4.00 13.97
N ALA A 232 -3.20 -3.10 13.25
CA ALA A 232 -2.61 -2.35 12.15
C ALA A 232 -1.39 -1.53 12.58
N LEU A 233 -1.48 -0.80 13.70
CA LEU A 233 -0.36 -0.06 14.25
C LEU A 233 0.80 -0.98 14.67
N ARG A 234 0.49 -2.14 15.26
CA ARG A 234 1.53 -3.15 15.58
C ARG A 234 2.22 -3.68 14.33
N ILE A 235 1.50 -3.89 13.23
CA ILE A 235 2.08 -4.34 11.95
C ILE A 235 2.99 -3.25 11.36
N HIS A 236 2.52 -1.99 11.33
CA HIS A 236 3.32 -0.84 10.89
C HIS A 236 4.68 -0.79 11.63
N ASN A 237 4.64 -0.89 12.96
CA ASN A 237 5.86 -0.88 13.80
C ASN A 237 6.72 -2.14 13.60
N LEU A 238 6.10 -3.32 13.48
CA LEU A 238 6.79 -4.59 13.30
C LEU A 238 7.60 -4.61 12.00
N LEU A 239 7.02 -4.06 10.93
CA LEU A 239 7.63 -3.97 9.61
C LEU A 239 8.50 -2.71 9.44
N ARG A 240 8.70 -1.96 10.53
CA ARG A 240 9.54 -0.74 10.60
C ARG A 240 9.14 0.36 9.63
N CYS A 241 7.89 0.36 9.19
CA CYS A 241 7.36 1.45 8.38
C CYS A 241 7.54 2.79 9.09
N ARG A 242 7.80 3.84 8.32
CA ARG A 242 7.95 5.21 8.84
C ARG A 242 6.84 6.10 8.35
N HIS A 243 6.53 7.10 9.17
CA HIS A 243 5.66 8.25 8.89
C HIS A 243 4.20 7.93 8.59
N TYR A 244 3.92 7.10 7.59
CA TYR A 244 2.56 6.71 7.25
C TYR A 244 2.53 5.40 6.47
N SER A 245 1.38 4.72 6.52
CA SER A 245 1.12 3.52 5.73
C SER A 245 -0.37 3.24 5.70
N ARG A 246 -0.77 2.20 4.96
CA ARG A 246 -2.11 1.65 5.01
C ARG A 246 -2.03 0.14 5.12
N VAL A 247 -2.73 -0.44 6.09
CA VAL A 247 -2.73 -1.89 6.33
C VAL A 247 -4.05 -2.49 5.87
N ASP A 248 -3.98 -3.45 4.96
CA ASP A 248 -5.14 -4.05 4.29
C ASP A 248 -5.45 -5.42 4.92
N PHE A 249 -6.73 -5.68 5.22
CA PHE A 249 -7.20 -6.90 5.89
C PHE A 249 -8.48 -7.45 5.24
N LEU A 250 -8.73 -8.74 5.47
CA LEU A 250 -10.06 -9.34 5.40
C LEU A 250 -10.61 -9.58 6.81
N LEU A 251 -11.88 -9.24 7.00
CA LEU A 251 -12.66 -9.58 8.20
C LEU A 251 -13.68 -10.65 7.84
N ASP A 252 -13.47 -11.89 8.30
CA ASP A 252 -14.38 -12.99 7.97
C ASP A 252 -15.70 -12.92 8.76
N LYS A 253 -16.65 -13.80 8.43
CA LYS A 253 -17.97 -13.87 9.08
C LYS A 253 -17.94 -14.07 10.60
N ASN A 254 -16.83 -14.54 11.15
CA ASN A 254 -16.63 -14.75 12.58
C ASN A 254 -15.82 -13.60 13.22
N ASN A 255 -15.65 -12.48 12.51
CA ASN A 255 -14.83 -11.34 12.90
C ASN A 255 -13.35 -11.68 13.13
N LYS A 256 -12.84 -12.74 12.47
CA LYS A 256 -11.40 -13.00 12.46
C LYS A 256 -10.73 -12.09 11.43
N ILE A 257 -9.60 -11.53 11.86
CA ILE A 257 -8.82 -10.55 11.11
C ILE A 257 -7.71 -11.29 10.37
N TRP A 258 -7.62 -11.06 9.07
CA TRP A 258 -6.66 -11.70 8.18
C TRP A 258 -5.87 -10.61 7.45
N PHE A 259 -4.60 -10.44 7.82
CA PHE A 259 -3.67 -9.51 7.16
C PHE A 259 -3.44 -9.92 5.71
N LEU A 260 -3.55 -8.97 4.78
CA LEU A 260 -3.25 -9.18 3.37
C LEU A 260 -1.88 -8.62 3.01
N GLU A 261 -1.71 -7.32 3.20
CA GLU A 261 -0.51 -6.57 2.86
C GLU A 261 -0.51 -5.20 3.55
N ILE A 262 0.60 -4.50 3.45
CA ILE A 262 0.76 -3.12 3.90
C ILE A 262 1.30 -2.28 2.73
N ASN A 263 0.69 -1.13 2.51
CA ASN A 263 1.13 -0.16 1.52
C ASN A 263 1.89 0.98 2.23
N THR A 264 3.16 1.18 1.88
CA THR A 264 4.07 2.18 2.46
C THR A 264 4.04 3.54 1.77
N LEU A 265 3.34 3.64 0.64
CA LEU A 265 3.11 4.87 -0.10
C LEU A 265 1.64 5.01 -0.56
N PRO A 266 0.65 5.03 0.37
CA PRO A 266 -0.75 5.09 -0.01
C PRO A 266 -1.07 6.29 -0.89
N GLY A 267 -1.96 6.10 -1.86
CA GLY A 267 -2.42 7.18 -2.72
C GLY A 267 -3.03 8.38 -1.99
N MET A 268 -2.88 9.55 -2.61
CA MET A 268 -3.25 10.86 -2.05
C MET A 268 -4.20 11.64 -2.97
N THR A 269 -4.98 10.95 -3.81
CA THR A 269 -6.05 11.61 -4.57
C THR A 269 -7.27 11.84 -3.65
N LYS A 270 -8.24 12.65 -4.09
CA LYS A 270 -9.49 12.88 -3.34
C LYS A 270 -10.30 11.60 -3.08
N THR A 271 -10.13 10.58 -3.92
CA THR A 271 -10.83 9.29 -3.79
C THR A 271 -9.98 8.24 -3.10
N SER A 272 -8.71 8.53 -2.77
CA SER A 272 -7.84 7.58 -2.07
C SER A 272 -8.27 7.32 -0.64
N LEU A 273 -7.93 6.13 -0.14
CA LEU A 273 -8.47 5.60 1.12
C LEU A 273 -7.86 6.25 2.37
N LEU A 274 -6.59 6.66 2.33
CA LEU A 274 -5.97 7.39 3.44
C LEU A 274 -6.63 8.76 3.66
N PRO A 275 -6.77 9.63 2.63
CA PRO A 275 -7.54 10.87 2.77
C PRO A 275 -8.99 10.68 3.21
N LYS A 276 -9.67 9.64 2.69
CA LYS A 276 -11.05 9.32 3.07
C LYS A 276 -11.18 8.99 4.56
N SER A 277 -10.27 8.17 5.08
CA SER A 277 -10.23 7.80 6.50
C SER A 277 -10.05 9.00 7.42
N LEU A 278 -9.02 9.82 7.16
CA LEU A 278 -8.72 10.97 8.00
C LEU A 278 -9.80 12.06 7.89
N SER A 279 -10.44 12.21 6.74
CA SER A 279 -11.58 13.12 6.58
C SER A 279 -12.79 12.71 7.44
N ALA A 280 -13.04 11.41 7.62
CA ALA A 280 -14.07 10.91 8.54
C ALA A 280 -13.73 11.22 10.01
N ASP A 281 -12.45 11.35 10.33
CA ASP A 281 -11.95 11.78 11.64
C ASP A 281 -11.85 13.32 11.78
N GLY A 282 -12.32 14.08 10.79
CA GLY A 282 -12.40 15.54 10.83
C GLY A 282 -11.17 16.30 10.30
N PHE A 283 -10.18 15.61 9.73
CA PHE A 283 -8.99 16.24 9.17
C PHE A 283 -9.20 16.67 7.72
N SER A 284 -8.76 17.88 7.38
CA SER A 284 -8.69 18.33 5.99
C SER A 284 -7.51 17.70 5.26
N PHE A 285 -7.52 17.70 3.93
CA PHE A 285 -6.38 17.20 3.14
C PHE A 285 -5.07 17.93 3.47
N ASN A 286 -5.14 19.23 3.78
CA ASN A 286 -3.95 20.01 4.17
C ASN A 286 -3.41 19.54 5.53
N ASP A 287 -4.28 19.21 6.49
CA ASP A 287 -3.87 18.68 7.79
C ASP A 287 -3.12 17.35 7.60
N ILE A 288 -3.62 16.48 6.73
CA ILE A 288 -2.99 15.18 6.43
C ILE A 288 -1.57 15.38 5.86
N ILE A 289 -1.41 16.28 4.89
CA ILE A 289 -0.10 16.57 4.29
C ILE A 289 0.84 17.17 5.33
N GLN A 290 0.35 18.08 6.19
CA GLN A 290 1.15 18.65 7.27
C GLN A 290 1.58 17.58 8.29
N MET A 291 0.68 16.68 8.69
CA MET A 291 1.00 15.58 9.61
C MET A 291 2.11 14.68 9.06
N ILE A 292 2.08 14.35 7.76
CA ILE A 292 3.11 13.54 7.11
C ILE A 292 4.47 14.27 7.08
N ILE A 293 4.46 15.58 6.80
CA ILE A 293 5.66 16.43 6.87
C ILE A 293 6.22 16.44 8.30
N ASP A 294 5.37 16.65 9.30
CA ASP A 294 5.77 16.71 10.69
C ASP A 294 6.41 15.40 11.15
N GLU A 295 5.86 14.25 10.74
CA GLU A 295 6.50 12.96 10.99
C GLU A 295 7.87 12.84 10.32
N ALA A 296 8.01 13.28 9.07
CA ALA A 296 9.27 13.23 8.34
C ALA A 296 10.38 14.13 8.91
N LEU A 297 10.01 15.16 9.68
CA LEU A 297 10.94 16.08 10.33
C LEU A 297 11.30 15.69 11.77
N LYS A 298 10.60 14.72 12.37
CA LYS A 298 10.85 14.30 13.76
C LYS A 298 12.09 13.42 13.93
N ASN A 299 12.59 12.82 12.84
CA ASN A 299 13.60 11.73 12.81
C ASN A 299 13.18 10.52 13.65
#